data_AF-A0AAE4DLV4-F1
#
_entry.id   AF-A0AAE4DLV4-F1
#
_cell.length_a   1.000
_cell.length_b   1.000
_cell.length_c   1.000
_cell.angle_alpha   90.00
_cell.angle_beta   90.00
_cell.angle_gamma   90.00
#
_symmetry.space_group_name_H-M   'P 1'
#
loop_
_entity.id
_entity.type
_entity.pdbx_description
1 polymer ?
#
loop_
_entity_poly.entity_id
_entity_poly.type
_entity_poly.pdbx_seq_one_letter_code
_entity_poly.pdbx_strand_id
1 'polypeptide(L)'
;MSSREEFEAWWEINYHNGNPPRFGWNAWRDGDGYKIDDDESELDGMWNAWQAATNAMEAKCAALAADNEKAMEAMRQADEVVKRAHDKFSKMAAETHGFKRFFMFAINAAFDGCDITGDQIQEVAKEIGLVRVEPYSAEKHADMSGDPSIMEEGDDFYIMNKTPTTDAFMAEVRAQGVEMLLSYLPPCYVARADIVKFAAQLRQDANTAELVAAGIITKVGE
;
A
#
# COMPACT_ATOMS: atom_id res chain seq x y z
N MET A 1 -7.32 27.19 35.18
CA MET A 1 -8.49 27.97 35.61
C MET A 1 -9.70 27.07 35.46
N SER A 2 -10.69 27.20 36.32
CA SER A 2 -11.98 26.55 36.10
C SER A 2 -12.73 27.24 34.95
N SER A 3 -13.63 26.53 34.26
CA SER A 3 -14.47 27.13 33.20
C SER A 3 -15.23 28.37 33.69
N ARG A 4 -15.58 28.39 34.97
CA ARG A 4 -16.21 29.53 35.65
C ARG A 4 -15.29 30.75 35.74
N GLU A 5 -14.04 30.56 36.17
CA GLU A 5 -13.05 31.65 36.22
C GLU A 5 -12.71 32.19 34.82
N GLU A 6 -12.73 31.33 33.79
CA GLU A 6 -12.51 31.73 32.40
C GLU A 6 -13.67 32.57 31.85
N PHE A 7 -14.92 32.21 32.16
CA PHE A 7 -16.08 33.02 31.85
C PHE A 7 -16.05 34.36 32.59
N GLU A 8 -15.73 34.35 33.89
CA GLU A 8 -15.65 35.56 34.69
C GLU A 8 -14.60 36.53 34.14
N ALA A 9 -13.40 36.04 33.81
CA ALA A 9 -12.36 36.83 33.17
C ALA A 9 -12.78 37.33 31.76
N TRP A 10 -13.45 36.49 30.97
CA TRP A 10 -14.02 36.89 29.69
C TRP A 10 -15.07 37.99 29.86
N TRP A 11 -15.97 37.86 30.84
CA TRP A 11 -17.01 38.84 31.12
C TRP A 11 -16.42 40.18 31.59
N GLU A 12 -15.43 40.15 32.48
CA GLU A 12 -14.73 41.37 32.92
C GLU A 12 -14.17 42.14 31.74
N ILE A 13 -13.46 41.45 30.83
CA ILE A 13 -12.86 42.07 29.64
C ILE A 13 -13.92 42.63 28.68
N ASN A 14 -14.98 41.87 28.41
CA ASN A 14 -15.93 42.21 27.34
C ASN A 14 -17.07 43.14 27.79
N TYR A 15 -17.44 43.12 29.09
CA TYR A 15 -18.62 43.81 29.61
C TYR A 15 -18.31 44.76 30.78
N HIS A 16 -17.12 44.69 31.39
CA HIS A 16 -16.79 45.48 32.58
C HIS A 16 -15.36 46.06 32.58
N ASN A 17 -14.83 46.36 31.39
CA ASN A 17 -13.54 47.02 31.16
C ASN A 17 -12.34 46.39 31.91
N GLY A 18 -12.36 45.07 32.09
CA GLY A 18 -11.33 44.31 32.80
C GLY A 18 -11.38 44.41 34.32
N ASN A 19 -12.43 44.99 34.91
CA ASN A 19 -12.62 45.06 36.35
C ASN A 19 -13.68 44.05 36.83
N PRO A 20 -13.54 43.48 38.04
CA PRO A 20 -14.56 42.62 38.61
C PRO A 20 -15.86 43.37 38.94
N PRO A 21 -16.99 42.65 39.09
CA PRO A 21 -18.25 43.24 39.54
C PRO A 21 -18.09 43.96 40.89
N ARG A 22 -18.90 45.00 41.13
CA ARG A 22 -18.83 45.86 42.35
C ARG A 22 -18.79 45.12 43.69
N PHE A 23 -19.50 44.00 43.81
CA PHE A 23 -19.58 43.19 45.03
C PHE A 23 -18.67 41.95 45.01
N GLY A 24 -17.82 41.83 43.98
CA GLY A 24 -17.01 40.66 43.70
C GLY A 24 -17.84 39.45 43.24
N TRP A 25 -17.21 38.52 42.53
CA TRP A 25 -17.89 37.35 41.95
C TRP A 25 -18.64 36.50 42.98
N ASN A 26 -18.09 36.33 44.20
CA ASN A 26 -18.72 35.54 45.25
C ASN A 26 -20.16 35.97 45.60
N ALA A 27 -20.51 37.25 45.40
CA ALA A 27 -21.86 37.75 45.63
C ALA A 27 -22.87 37.29 44.57
N TRP A 28 -22.39 36.91 43.38
CA TRP A 28 -23.18 36.56 42.19
C TRP A 28 -23.25 35.06 41.92
N ARG A 29 -22.37 34.26 42.54
CA ARG A 29 -22.34 32.81 42.39
C ARG A 29 -23.48 32.17 43.18
N ASP A 30 -24.21 31.24 42.56
CA ASP A 30 -25.19 30.39 43.24
C ASP A 30 -25.08 28.94 42.73
N GLY A 31 -24.56 28.05 43.57
CA GLY A 31 -24.20 26.69 43.17
C GLY A 31 -23.31 26.65 41.91
N ASP A 32 -23.76 25.91 40.90
CA ASP A 32 -23.08 25.75 39.60
C ASP A 32 -23.40 26.88 38.60
N GLY A 33 -24.31 27.80 38.92
CA GLY A 33 -24.78 28.90 38.07
C GLY A 33 -24.68 30.27 38.76
N TYR A 34 -25.37 31.27 38.21
CA TYR A 34 -25.41 32.63 38.76
C TYR A 34 -26.80 32.96 39.31
N LYS A 35 -26.86 33.92 40.24
CA LYS A 35 -28.14 34.37 40.82
C LYS A 35 -29.08 34.91 39.73
N ILE A 36 -30.36 34.56 39.85
CA ILE A 36 -31.44 34.99 38.96
C ILE A 36 -32.43 35.78 39.83
N ASP A 37 -32.21 37.09 39.96
CA ASP A 37 -33.22 38.00 40.52
C ASP A 37 -34.22 38.39 39.40
N ASP A 38 -35.42 38.88 39.75
CA ASP A 38 -36.53 39.15 38.80
C ASP A 38 -36.15 40.01 37.57
N ASP A 39 -35.05 40.78 37.65
CA ASP A 39 -34.54 41.65 36.58
C ASP A 39 -33.13 41.27 36.06
N GLU A 40 -32.42 40.28 36.63
CA GLU A 40 -30.98 39.99 36.35
C GLU A 40 -30.71 38.54 35.92
N SER A 41 -31.56 38.00 35.04
CA SER A 41 -31.35 36.72 34.34
C SER A 41 -30.19 36.71 33.32
N GLU A 42 -29.56 37.87 33.07
CA GLU A 42 -28.57 38.05 32.01
C GLU A 42 -27.26 37.29 32.26
N LEU A 43 -26.77 37.27 33.51
CA LEU A 43 -25.49 36.62 33.86
C LEU A 43 -25.57 35.09 33.71
N ASP A 44 -26.64 34.47 34.19
CA ASP A 44 -26.85 33.02 34.04
C ASP A 44 -27.13 32.65 32.58
N GLY A 45 -27.92 33.45 31.85
CA GLY A 45 -28.13 33.26 30.42
C GLY A 45 -26.84 33.38 29.61
N MET A 46 -26.00 34.37 29.91
CA MET A 46 -24.68 34.55 29.28
C MET A 46 -23.73 33.42 29.63
N TRP A 47 -23.72 32.95 30.87
CA TRP A 47 -22.92 31.80 31.31
C TRP A 47 -23.30 30.53 30.53
N ASN A 48 -24.60 30.22 30.47
CA ASN A 48 -25.12 29.07 29.73
C ASN A 48 -24.79 29.17 28.23
N ALA A 49 -24.97 30.35 27.62
CA ALA A 49 -24.65 30.58 26.21
C ALA A 49 -23.15 30.49 25.92
N TRP A 50 -22.31 31.05 26.80
CA TRP A 50 -20.86 30.98 26.70
C TRP A 50 -20.38 29.54 26.82
N GLN A 51 -20.86 28.80 27.82
CA GLN A 51 -20.51 27.40 28.03
C GLN A 51 -20.93 26.55 26.82
N ALA A 52 -22.13 26.76 26.28
CA ALA A 52 -22.59 26.09 25.08
C ALA A 52 -21.71 26.41 23.86
N ALA A 53 -21.28 27.67 23.69
CA ALA A 53 -20.42 28.08 22.59
C ALA A 53 -19.00 27.49 22.72
N THR A 54 -18.42 27.50 23.92
CA THR A 54 -17.11 26.90 24.22
C THR A 54 -17.16 25.40 23.98
N ASN A 55 -18.14 24.68 24.52
CA ASN A 55 -18.32 23.24 24.30
C ASN A 55 -18.51 22.93 22.81
N ALA A 56 -19.27 23.74 22.08
CA ALA A 56 -19.46 23.56 20.64
C ALA A 56 -18.16 23.81 19.85
N MET A 57 -17.33 24.77 20.27
CA MET A 57 -16.03 25.03 19.67
C MET A 57 -15.05 23.89 19.97
N GLU A 58 -14.97 23.44 21.22
CA GLU A 58 -14.13 22.31 21.62
C GLU A 58 -14.53 21.03 20.88
N ALA A 59 -15.83 20.75 20.75
CA ALA A 59 -16.32 19.64 19.97
C ALA A 59 -15.92 19.74 18.49
N LYS A 60 -15.96 20.93 17.89
CA LYS A 60 -15.47 21.16 16.51
C LYS A 60 -13.96 20.97 16.40
N CYS A 61 -13.18 21.47 17.36
CA CYS A 61 -11.74 21.28 17.41
C CYS A 61 -11.38 19.79 17.54
N ALA A 62 -12.09 19.05 18.40
CA ALA A 62 -11.91 17.61 18.56
C ALA A 62 -12.27 16.84 17.28
N ALA A 63 -13.38 17.21 16.62
CA ALA A 63 -13.77 16.61 15.34
C ALA A 63 -12.73 16.88 14.24
N LEU A 64 -12.26 18.13 14.11
CA LEU A 64 -11.21 18.50 13.16
C LEU A 64 -9.89 17.77 13.44
N ALA A 65 -9.51 17.60 14.71
CA ALA A 65 -8.32 16.85 15.08
C ALA A 65 -8.43 15.38 14.68
N ALA A 66 -9.57 14.74 14.96
CA ALA A 66 -9.83 13.36 14.58
C ALA A 66 -9.84 13.16 13.06
N ASP A 67 -10.43 14.09 12.31
CA ASP A 67 -10.45 14.02 10.85
C ASP A 67 -9.07 14.28 10.23
N ASN A 68 -8.27 15.19 10.82
CA ASN A 68 -6.87 15.38 10.42
C ASN A 68 -6.03 14.13 10.66
N GLU A 69 -6.22 13.42 11.79
CA GLU A 69 -5.53 12.16 12.07
C GLU A 69 -5.88 11.09 11.03
N LYS A 70 -7.17 10.93 10.70
CA LYS A 70 -7.62 10.03 9.63
C LYS A 70 -7.03 10.40 8.27
N ALA A 71 -6.98 11.69 7.94
CA ALA A 71 -6.41 12.17 6.69
C ALA A 71 -4.90 11.86 6.61
N MET A 72 -4.17 12.08 7.71
CA MET A 72 -2.74 11.75 7.80
C MET A 72 -2.48 10.26 7.62
N GLU A 73 -3.28 9.40 8.24
CA GLU A 73 -3.16 7.95 8.08
C GLU A 73 -3.51 7.50 6.65
N ALA A 74 -4.55 8.07 6.03
CA ALA A 74 -4.88 7.81 4.63
C ALA A 74 -3.74 8.22 3.69
N MET A 75 -3.10 9.37 3.93
CA MET A 75 -1.93 9.82 3.18
C MET A 75 -0.74 8.88 3.36
N ARG A 76 -0.49 8.39 4.58
CA ARG A 76 0.58 7.44 4.88
C ARG A 76 0.38 6.12 4.12
N GLN A 77 -0.84 5.60 4.12
CA GLN A 77 -1.19 4.39 3.37
C GLN A 77 -1.05 4.60 1.85
N ALA A 78 -1.46 5.77 1.33
CA ALA A 78 -1.28 6.10 -0.07
C ALA A 78 0.20 6.16 -0.47
N ASP A 79 1.07 6.73 0.37
CA ASP A 79 2.52 6.79 0.15
C ASP A 79 3.13 5.38 0.08
N GLU A 80 2.74 4.47 0.98
CA GLU A 80 3.17 3.07 0.93
C GLU A 80 2.76 2.37 -0.37
N VAL A 81 1.54 2.63 -0.87
CA VAL A 81 1.06 2.07 -2.14
C VAL A 81 1.90 2.62 -3.31
N VAL A 82 2.17 3.92 -3.34
CA VAL A 82 3.00 4.56 -4.38
C VAL A 82 4.41 4.00 -4.36
N LYS A 83 5.02 3.85 -3.19
CA LYS A 83 6.37 3.29 -3.04
C LYS A 83 6.44 1.84 -3.55
N ARG A 84 5.48 1.00 -3.18
CA ARG A 84 5.40 -0.38 -3.70
C ARG A 84 5.20 -0.42 -5.22
N ALA A 85 4.37 0.48 -5.77
CA ALA A 85 4.19 0.57 -7.22
C ALA A 85 5.49 1.00 -7.92
N HIS A 86 6.18 2.01 -7.37
CA HIS A 86 7.47 2.45 -7.88
C HIS A 86 8.51 1.33 -7.87
N ASP A 87 8.61 0.55 -6.79
CA ASP A 87 9.53 -0.60 -6.72
C ASP A 87 9.22 -1.65 -7.80
N LYS A 88 7.94 -1.93 -8.06
CA LYS A 88 7.53 -2.87 -9.12
C LYS A 88 7.88 -2.36 -10.51
N PHE A 89 7.54 -1.12 -10.81
CA PHE A 89 7.84 -0.52 -12.12
C PHE A 89 9.34 -0.37 -12.34
N SER A 90 10.12 -0.05 -11.31
CA SER A 90 11.58 -0.01 -11.38
C SER A 90 12.17 -1.39 -11.72
N LYS A 91 11.66 -2.48 -11.13
CA LYS A 91 12.08 -3.85 -11.49
C LYS A 91 11.72 -4.20 -12.94
N MET A 92 10.51 -3.88 -13.38
CA MET A 92 10.05 -4.15 -14.75
C MET A 92 10.83 -3.32 -15.79
N ALA A 93 11.18 -2.08 -15.43
CA ALA A 93 12.04 -1.23 -16.24
C ALA A 93 13.45 -1.81 -16.33
N ALA A 94 14.02 -2.31 -15.22
CA ALA A 94 15.33 -2.97 -15.22
C ALA A 94 15.35 -4.22 -16.11
N GLU A 95 14.31 -5.06 -16.03
CA GLU A 95 14.13 -6.21 -16.91
C GLU A 95 14.08 -5.79 -18.39
N THR A 96 13.27 -4.79 -18.73
CA THR A 96 13.19 -4.23 -20.09
C THR A 96 14.53 -3.66 -20.56
N HIS A 97 15.27 -2.97 -19.68
CA HIS A 97 16.59 -2.41 -19.98
C HIS A 97 17.63 -3.51 -20.22
N GLY A 98 17.56 -4.61 -19.47
CA GLY A 98 18.41 -5.80 -19.66
C GLY A 98 18.24 -6.39 -21.07
N PHE A 99 16.98 -6.57 -21.51
CA PHE A 99 16.69 -7.02 -22.88
C PHE A 99 17.25 -6.07 -23.94
N LYS A 100 17.00 -4.76 -23.77
CA LYS A 100 17.52 -3.76 -24.71
C LYS A 100 19.05 -3.77 -24.77
N ARG A 101 19.72 -3.93 -23.62
CA ARG A 101 21.19 -4.05 -23.54
C ARG A 101 21.68 -5.28 -24.29
N PHE A 102 21.02 -6.42 -24.14
CA PHE A 102 21.36 -7.65 -24.85
C PHE A 102 21.25 -7.48 -26.37
N PHE A 103 20.13 -6.93 -26.86
CA PHE A 103 19.95 -6.68 -28.30
C PHE A 103 20.99 -5.70 -28.85
N MET A 104 21.28 -4.63 -28.11
CA MET A 104 22.23 -3.62 -28.53
C MET A 104 23.67 -4.16 -28.55
N PHE A 105 24.03 -5.03 -27.60
CA PHE A 105 25.30 -5.77 -27.63
C PHE A 105 25.46 -6.59 -28.91
N ALA A 106 24.45 -7.39 -29.26
CA ALA A 106 24.48 -8.22 -30.46
C ALA A 106 24.54 -7.40 -31.76
N ILE A 107 23.74 -6.32 -31.85
CA ILE A 107 23.71 -5.43 -33.03
C ILE A 107 25.03 -4.69 -33.20
N ASN A 108 25.62 -4.18 -32.11
CA ASN A 108 26.86 -3.41 -32.19
C ASN A 108 28.02 -4.27 -32.68
N ALA A 109 28.18 -5.50 -32.17
CA ALA A 109 29.27 -6.35 -32.65
C ALA A 109 29.10 -6.70 -34.15
N ALA A 110 27.85 -6.87 -34.61
CA ALA A 110 27.57 -7.06 -36.03
C ALA A 110 27.93 -5.82 -36.87
N PHE A 111 27.73 -4.60 -36.35
CA PHE A 111 28.14 -3.36 -37.02
C PHE A 111 29.64 -3.13 -37.01
N ASP A 112 30.32 -3.50 -35.93
CA ASP A 112 31.76 -3.35 -35.77
C ASP A 112 32.55 -4.42 -36.55
N GLY A 113 31.86 -5.40 -37.15
CA GLY A 113 32.46 -6.52 -37.86
C GLY A 113 33.21 -7.47 -36.93
N CYS A 114 32.85 -7.50 -35.65
CA CYS A 114 33.42 -8.39 -34.65
C CYS A 114 32.67 -9.72 -34.60
N ASP A 115 33.41 -10.81 -34.37
CA ASP A 115 32.81 -12.10 -34.04
C ASP A 115 32.39 -12.09 -32.56
N ILE A 116 31.12 -12.40 -32.29
CA ILE A 116 30.65 -12.68 -30.93
C ILE A 116 30.75 -14.19 -30.69
N THR A 117 31.44 -14.59 -29.63
CA THR A 117 31.48 -16.01 -29.23
C THR A 117 30.23 -16.39 -28.43
N GLY A 118 29.90 -17.69 -28.44
CA GLY A 118 28.82 -18.23 -27.60
C GLY A 118 29.01 -17.88 -26.12
N ASP A 119 30.25 -17.96 -25.63
CA ASP A 119 30.60 -17.64 -24.23
C ASP A 119 30.29 -16.17 -23.88
N GLN A 120 30.60 -15.23 -24.77
CA GLN A 120 30.29 -13.81 -24.54
C GLN A 120 28.79 -13.55 -24.48
N ILE A 121 28.00 -14.22 -25.33
CA ILE A 121 26.54 -14.13 -25.30
C ILE A 121 26.01 -14.67 -23.97
N GLN A 122 26.55 -15.81 -23.52
CA GLN A 122 26.16 -16.43 -22.26
C GLN A 122 26.51 -15.56 -21.06
N GLU A 123 27.70 -14.94 -21.01
CA GLU A 123 28.10 -14.03 -19.93
C GLU A 123 27.14 -12.83 -19.83
N VAL A 124 26.84 -12.17 -20.95
CA VAL A 124 25.91 -11.05 -20.96
C VAL A 124 24.50 -11.50 -20.56
N ALA A 125 24.05 -12.68 -21.00
CA ALA A 125 22.75 -13.23 -20.64
C ALA A 125 22.63 -13.59 -19.14
N LYS A 126 23.71 -14.06 -18.51
CA LYS A 126 23.79 -14.27 -17.05
C LYS A 126 23.75 -12.94 -16.30
N GLU A 127 24.54 -11.95 -16.74
CA GLU A 127 24.65 -10.65 -16.07
C GLU A 127 23.30 -9.91 -16.04
N ILE A 128 22.52 -9.97 -17.12
CA ILE A 128 21.19 -9.34 -17.20
C ILE A 128 20.07 -10.17 -16.55
N GLY A 129 20.36 -11.40 -16.08
CA GLY A 129 19.37 -12.31 -15.49
C GLY A 129 18.40 -12.95 -16.49
N LEU A 130 18.73 -12.94 -17.79
CA LEU A 130 17.93 -13.57 -18.85
C LEU A 130 18.07 -15.10 -18.82
N VAL A 131 19.19 -15.61 -18.32
CA VAL A 131 19.47 -17.03 -18.19
C VAL A 131 19.89 -17.34 -16.77
N ARG A 132 19.30 -18.38 -16.19
CA ARG A 132 19.78 -19.01 -14.96
C ARG A 132 20.54 -20.28 -15.30
N VAL A 133 21.57 -20.57 -14.52
CA VAL A 133 22.39 -21.78 -14.68
C VAL A 133 22.06 -22.73 -13.53
N GLU A 134 21.71 -23.95 -13.87
CA GLU A 134 21.45 -25.03 -12.91
C GLU A 134 22.28 -26.26 -13.31
N PRO A 135 22.71 -27.08 -12.35
CA PRO A 135 23.41 -28.32 -12.68
C PRO A 135 22.44 -29.27 -13.38
N TYR A 136 22.85 -29.79 -14.53
CA TYR A 136 22.08 -30.72 -15.32
C TYR A 136 21.79 -31.99 -14.51
N SER A 137 20.52 -32.33 -14.48
CA SER A 137 20.03 -33.65 -14.08
C SER A 137 19.07 -34.18 -15.12
N ALA A 138 19.24 -35.45 -15.49
CA ALA A 138 18.37 -36.11 -16.46
C ALA A 138 16.89 -36.11 -16.04
N GLU A 139 16.60 -36.16 -14.74
CA GLU A 139 15.22 -36.13 -14.22
C GLU A 139 14.59 -34.73 -14.35
N LYS A 140 15.36 -33.68 -14.04
CA LYS A 140 14.84 -32.30 -14.03
C LYS A 140 14.75 -31.66 -15.43
N HIS A 141 15.60 -32.09 -16.36
CA HIS A 141 15.73 -31.44 -17.67
C HIS A 141 15.36 -32.35 -18.84
N ALA A 142 14.77 -33.53 -18.60
CA ALA A 142 14.36 -34.48 -19.64
C ALA A 142 13.60 -33.83 -20.81
N ASP A 143 12.72 -32.86 -20.49
CA ASP A 143 11.87 -32.17 -21.47
C ASP A 143 12.44 -30.81 -21.93
N MET A 144 13.57 -30.39 -21.37
CA MET A 144 14.19 -29.08 -21.62
C MET A 144 15.55 -29.16 -22.31
N SER A 145 16.28 -30.27 -22.16
CA SER A 145 17.56 -30.46 -22.84
C SER A 145 17.35 -30.77 -24.32
N GLY A 146 18.32 -30.38 -25.14
CA GLY A 146 18.44 -30.86 -26.52
C GLY A 146 18.76 -32.36 -26.54
N ASP A 147 19.64 -32.80 -27.44
CA ASP A 147 20.09 -34.20 -27.47
C ASP A 147 20.65 -34.61 -26.07
N PRO A 148 19.98 -35.50 -25.31
CA PRO A 148 20.41 -35.84 -23.95
C PRO A 148 21.74 -36.60 -23.92
N SER A 149 22.23 -37.06 -25.07
CA SER A 149 23.49 -37.80 -25.19
C SER A 149 24.75 -36.93 -25.11
N ILE A 150 24.60 -35.61 -25.14
CA ILE A 150 25.73 -34.66 -25.09
C ILE A 150 25.91 -33.96 -23.73
N MET A 151 25.09 -34.29 -22.72
CA MET A 151 25.16 -33.68 -21.38
C MET A 151 25.43 -34.73 -20.31
N GLU A 152 26.39 -34.47 -19.42
CA GLU A 152 26.68 -35.30 -18.25
C GLU A 152 26.01 -34.75 -16.99
N GLU A 153 25.68 -35.63 -16.03
CA GLU A 153 25.08 -35.22 -14.76
C GLU A 153 26.00 -34.24 -14.02
N GLY A 154 25.48 -33.04 -13.73
CA GLY A 154 26.22 -31.94 -13.11
C GLY A 154 26.72 -30.86 -14.07
N ASP A 155 26.59 -31.03 -15.39
CA ASP A 155 26.97 -30.00 -16.37
C ASP A 155 26.14 -28.71 -16.25
N ASP A 156 26.71 -27.56 -16.63
CA ASP A 156 25.99 -26.29 -16.62
C ASP A 156 24.81 -26.32 -17.61
N PHE A 157 23.57 -26.30 -17.09
CA PHE A 157 22.34 -26.23 -17.87
C PHE A 157 21.75 -24.82 -17.85
N TYR A 158 21.54 -24.25 -19.04
CA TYR A 158 21.16 -22.86 -19.22
C TYR A 158 19.65 -22.74 -19.47
N ILE A 159 18.91 -22.24 -18.49
CA ILE A 159 17.46 -22.08 -18.57
C ILE A 159 17.11 -20.61 -18.78
N MET A 160 16.36 -20.32 -19.84
CA MET A 160 15.90 -18.96 -20.12
C MET A 160 14.81 -18.54 -19.12
N ASN A 161 15.10 -17.51 -18.32
CA ASN A 161 14.12 -16.83 -17.49
C ASN A 161 13.35 -15.83 -18.35
N LYS A 162 12.21 -16.28 -18.90
CA LYS A 162 11.32 -15.42 -19.67
C LYS A 162 10.65 -14.41 -18.73
N THR A 163 11.08 -13.15 -18.79
CA THR A 163 10.40 -11.98 -18.20
C THR A 163 9.75 -12.20 -16.82
N PRO A 164 10.49 -12.70 -15.80
CA PRO A 164 9.90 -13.11 -14.53
C PRO A 164 9.21 -11.96 -13.78
N THR A 165 9.70 -10.74 -13.93
CA THR A 165 9.11 -9.56 -13.29
C THR A 165 7.78 -9.18 -13.93
N THR A 166 7.72 -9.23 -15.26
CA THR A 166 6.49 -8.98 -16.01
C THR A 166 5.45 -10.07 -15.70
N ASP A 167 5.84 -11.33 -15.64
CA ASP A 167 4.93 -12.43 -15.31
C ASP A 167 4.37 -12.31 -13.89
N ALA A 168 5.23 -11.97 -12.91
CA ALA A 168 4.83 -11.66 -11.54
C ALA A 168 3.81 -10.51 -11.48
N PHE A 169 4.05 -9.43 -12.23
CA PHE A 169 3.12 -8.30 -12.30
C PHE A 169 1.77 -8.71 -12.93
N MET A 170 1.79 -9.44 -14.04
CA MET A 170 0.56 -9.86 -14.73
C MET A 170 -0.28 -10.82 -13.87
N ALA A 171 0.37 -11.71 -13.13
CA ALA A 171 -0.28 -12.58 -12.18
C ALA A 171 -0.94 -11.83 -11.02
N GLU A 172 -0.26 -10.79 -10.51
CA GLU A 172 -0.85 -9.90 -9.52
C GLU A 172 -2.08 -9.17 -10.08
N VAL A 173 -2.00 -8.61 -11.30
CA VAL A 173 -3.14 -7.95 -11.96
C VAL A 173 -4.32 -8.91 -12.12
N ARG A 174 -4.05 -10.17 -12.51
CA ARG A 174 -5.09 -11.21 -12.58
C ARG A 174 -5.72 -11.47 -11.21
N ALA A 175 -4.91 -11.61 -10.15
CA ALA A 175 -5.40 -11.82 -8.79
C ALA A 175 -6.25 -10.63 -8.28
N GLN A 176 -5.81 -9.40 -8.55
CA GLN A 176 -6.57 -8.18 -8.21
C GLN A 176 -7.92 -8.14 -8.93
N GLY A 177 -7.99 -8.58 -10.20
CA GLY A 177 -9.25 -8.69 -10.93
C GLY A 177 -10.24 -9.68 -10.28
N VAL A 178 -9.73 -10.81 -9.79
CA VAL A 178 -10.53 -11.81 -9.05
C VAL A 178 -11.03 -11.26 -7.72
N GLU A 179 -10.19 -10.51 -6.99
CA GLU A 179 -10.58 -9.85 -5.74
C GLU A 179 -11.59 -8.72 -5.96
N MET A 180 -11.46 -7.99 -7.08
CA MET A 180 -12.45 -7.00 -7.47
C MET A 180 -13.81 -7.67 -7.71
N LEU A 181 -13.87 -8.81 -8.40
CA LEU A 181 -15.12 -9.57 -8.53
C LEU A 181 -15.71 -9.94 -7.16
N LEU A 182 -14.86 -10.35 -6.22
CA LEU A 182 -15.27 -10.72 -4.86
C LEU A 182 -15.97 -9.58 -4.10
N SER A 183 -15.55 -8.33 -4.32
CA SER A 183 -16.14 -7.17 -3.64
C SER A 183 -17.57 -6.89 -4.09
N TYR A 184 -17.91 -7.21 -5.34
CA TYR A 184 -19.26 -7.07 -5.89
C TYR A 184 -20.18 -8.24 -5.56
N LEU A 185 -19.65 -9.39 -5.10
CA LEU A 185 -20.47 -10.55 -4.76
C LEU A 185 -21.15 -10.39 -3.39
N PRO A 186 -22.37 -10.91 -3.20
CA PRO A 186 -23.04 -10.94 -1.90
C PRO A 186 -22.27 -11.74 -0.85
N PRO A 187 -22.32 -11.37 0.45
CA PRO A 187 -21.64 -12.11 1.54
C PRO A 187 -22.00 -13.59 1.62
N CYS A 188 -23.23 -13.95 1.21
CA CYS A 188 -23.73 -15.32 1.21
C CYS A 188 -23.33 -16.16 -0.02
N TYR A 189 -22.51 -15.62 -0.93
CA TYR A 189 -22.07 -16.36 -2.11
C TYR A 189 -21.23 -17.58 -1.70
N VAL A 190 -21.69 -18.77 -2.04
CA VAL A 190 -21.14 -20.03 -1.52
C VAL A 190 -19.68 -20.27 -1.89
N ALA A 191 -19.23 -19.83 -3.07
CA ALA A 191 -17.85 -20.02 -3.55
C ALA A 191 -16.90 -18.87 -3.17
N ARG A 192 -17.30 -17.98 -2.24
CA ARG A 192 -16.48 -16.81 -1.85
C ARG A 192 -15.10 -17.23 -1.31
N ALA A 193 -15.05 -18.32 -0.54
CA ALA A 193 -13.80 -18.87 -0.02
C ALA A 193 -12.88 -19.42 -1.13
N ASP A 194 -13.45 -20.06 -2.15
CA ASP A 194 -12.69 -20.65 -3.26
C ASP A 194 -12.14 -19.56 -4.18
N ILE A 195 -12.89 -18.47 -4.38
CA ILE A 195 -12.43 -17.29 -5.13
C ILE A 195 -11.21 -16.64 -4.45
N VAL A 196 -11.23 -16.52 -3.11
CA VAL A 196 -10.07 -16.02 -2.35
C VAL A 196 -8.86 -16.93 -2.52
N LYS A 197 -9.05 -18.24 -2.41
CA LYS A 197 -7.97 -19.22 -2.63
C LYS A 197 -7.42 -19.12 -4.06
N PHE A 198 -8.28 -18.98 -5.06
CA PHE A 198 -7.88 -18.83 -6.45
C PHE A 198 -7.06 -17.55 -6.69
N ALA A 199 -7.47 -16.42 -6.11
CA ALA A 199 -6.68 -15.18 -6.17
C ALA A 199 -5.29 -15.33 -5.50
N ALA A 200 -5.21 -16.06 -4.39
CA ALA A 200 -3.94 -16.36 -3.74
C ALA A 200 -3.06 -17.28 -4.61
N GLN A 201 -3.67 -18.29 -5.23
CA GLN A 201 -2.99 -19.23 -6.13
C GLN A 201 -2.39 -18.49 -7.32
N LEU A 202 -3.14 -17.59 -7.96
CA LEU A 202 -2.64 -16.77 -9.07
C LEU A 202 -1.35 -16.01 -8.73
N ARG A 203 -1.18 -15.55 -7.48
CA ARG A 203 0.05 -14.86 -7.03
C ARG A 203 1.22 -15.81 -6.82
N GLN A 204 0.96 -17.05 -6.40
CA GLN A 204 1.99 -18.08 -6.25
C GLN A 204 2.42 -18.62 -7.61
N ASP A 205 1.47 -18.76 -8.54
CA ASP A 205 1.70 -19.33 -9.87
C ASP A 205 2.55 -18.44 -10.79
N ALA A 206 2.73 -17.17 -10.44
CA ALA A 206 3.64 -16.28 -11.15
C ALA A 206 5.11 -16.68 -10.99
N ASN A 207 5.44 -17.37 -9.89
CA ASN A 207 6.74 -18.01 -9.70
C ASN A 207 6.79 -19.41 -10.35
N THR A 208 5.71 -19.87 -10.99
CA THR A 208 5.59 -21.24 -11.51
C THR A 208 5.46 -21.26 -13.03
N ALA A 209 6.45 -20.68 -13.72
CA ALA A 209 6.81 -21.22 -15.03
C ALA A 209 7.11 -22.74 -14.95
N GLU A 210 7.42 -23.25 -13.75
CA GLU A 210 7.87 -24.61 -13.47
C GLU A 210 6.76 -25.65 -13.20
N LEU A 211 5.54 -25.29 -12.75
CA LEU A 211 4.51 -26.31 -12.43
C LEU A 211 3.83 -26.93 -13.66
N VAL A 212 3.77 -26.21 -14.78
CA VAL A 212 3.31 -26.73 -16.08
C VAL A 212 4.42 -27.53 -16.77
N ALA A 213 5.68 -27.12 -16.60
CA ALA A 213 6.85 -27.86 -17.09
C ALA A 213 7.12 -29.15 -16.30
N ALA A 214 6.80 -29.20 -15.00
CA ALA A 214 7.00 -30.37 -14.13
C ALA A 214 5.81 -31.35 -14.09
N GLY A 215 4.73 -31.13 -14.86
CA GLY A 215 3.59 -32.05 -14.96
C GLY A 215 2.76 -32.23 -13.67
N ILE A 216 2.95 -31.38 -12.64
CA ILE A 216 2.33 -31.52 -11.31
C ILE A 216 0.82 -31.17 -11.35
N ILE A 217 0.39 -30.32 -12.29
CA ILE A 217 -1.03 -30.01 -12.51
C ILE A 217 -1.55 -30.85 -13.68
N THR A 218 -2.24 -31.95 -13.37
CA THR A 218 -3.04 -32.70 -14.36
C THR A 218 -4.45 -32.11 -14.40
N LYS A 219 -4.66 -31.14 -15.30
CA LYS A 219 -5.90 -30.37 -15.50
C LYS A 219 -6.29 -29.43 -14.35
N VAL A 220 -6.62 -28.20 -14.73
CA VAL A 220 -7.35 -27.25 -13.87
C VAL A 220 -8.81 -27.69 -13.85
N GLY A 221 -9.25 -28.25 -12.73
CA GLY A 221 -10.67 -28.45 -12.40
C GLY A 221 -11.08 -29.88 -12.08
N GLU A 222 -11.21 -30.17 -10.78
CA GLU A 222 -12.39 -30.77 -10.15
C GLU A 222 -12.74 -29.96 -8.90
#